data_AF-A0A0N9I627-F1
#
_entry.id   AF-A0A0N9I627-F1
#
_cell.length_a   1.000
_cell.length_b   1.000
_cell.length_c   1.000
_cell.angle_alpha   90.00
_cell.angle_beta   90.00
_cell.angle_gamma   90.00
#
_symmetry.space_group_name_H-M   'P 1'
#
loop_
_entity.id
_entity.type
_entity.pdbx_description
1 polymer ?
#
loop_
_entity_poly.entity_id
_entity_poly.type
_entity_poly.pdbx_seq_one_letter_code
_entity_poly.pdbx_strand_id
1 'polypeptide(L)'
;MVKLHRGFPITTDEVNQACAQVANYLRAFDEDRVGVPTRHGIDARRASATVVAGHPMYDVEFTEQQVDEVLRVHNADRSRTEVVTYKQLIDRARRALELSAPTEVEPAV
;
A
#
# COMPACT_ATOMS: atom_id res chain seq x y z
N MET A 1 13.96 0.43 -4.23
CA MET A 1 13.05 -0.26 -3.27
C MET A 1 13.19 -1.78 -3.30
N VAL A 2 13.77 -2.33 -4.37
CA VAL A 2 14.10 -3.75 -4.52
C VAL A 2 15.63 -3.89 -4.54
N LYS A 3 16.14 -5.02 -4.06
CA LYS A 3 17.56 -5.40 -4.16
C LYS A 3 17.70 -6.84 -4.59
N LEU A 4 18.81 -7.17 -5.23
CA LEU A 4 19.15 -8.56 -5.53
C LEU A 4 19.72 -9.24 -4.28
N HIS A 5 19.19 -10.40 -3.92
CA HIS A 5 19.71 -11.23 -2.84
C HIS A 5 19.77 -12.69 -3.27
N ARG A 6 20.97 -13.27 -3.31
CA ARG A 6 21.20 -14.67 -3.73
C ARG A 6 20.58 -15.01 -5.08
N GLY A 7 20.61 -14.06 -6.02
CA GLY A 7 20.04 -14.21 -7.37
C GLY A 7 18.53 -13.95 -7.48
N PHE A 8 17.85 -13.63 -6.37
CA PHE A 8 16.42 -13.35 -6.36
C PHE A 8 16.15 -11.90 -5.96
N PRO A 9 15.29 -11.17 -6.68
CA PRO A 9 14.83 -9.85 -6.29
C PRO A 9 14.03 -9.92 -4.97
N ILE A 10 14.37 -9.08 -4.01
CA ILE A 10 13.67 -8.96 -2.71
C ILE A 10 13.46 -7.49 -2.34
N THR A 11 12.56 -7.21 -1.41
CA THR A 11 12.43 -5.86 -0.84
C THR A 11 13.67 -5.45 -0.05
N THR A 12 14.00 -4.16 -0.05
CA THR A 12 15.12 -3.66 0.74
C THR A 12 14.82 -3.62 2.25
N ASP A 13 15.84 -3.33 3.05
CA ASP A 13 15.69 -3.31 4.52
C ASP A 13 14.88 -2.09 4.96
N GLU A 14 14.94 -0.99 4.23
CA GLU A 14 14.14 0.22 4.47
C GLU A 14 12.64 -0.06 4.33
N VAL A 15 12.25 -0.86 3.33
CA VAL A 15 10.85 -1.29 3.15
C VAL A 15 10.39 -2.14 4.34
N ASN A 16 11.24 -3.07 4.79
CA ASN A 16 10.95 -3.89 5.96
C ASN A 16 10.85 -3.06 7.25
N GLN A 17 11.74 -2.08 7.44
CA GLN A 17 11.71 -1.16 8.58
C GLN A 17 10.44 -0.29 8.56
N ALA A 18 10.03 0.22 7.40
CA ALA A 18 8.78 0.95 7.24
C ALA A 18 7.56 0.08 7.62
N CYS A 19 7.53 -1.18 7.17
CA CYS A 19 6.50 -2.14 7.56
C CYS A 19 6.48 -2.40 9.09
N ALA A 20 7.65 -2.56 9.71
CA ALA A 20 7.75 -2.75 11.16
C ALA A 20 7.26 -1.51 11.93
N GLN A 21 7.59 -0.31 11.45
CA GLN A 21 7.12 0.94 12.03
C GLN A 21 5.60 1.08 11.93
N VAL A 22 5.03 0.72 10.77
CA VAL A 22 3.57 0.70 10.58
C VAL A 22 2.90 -0.31 11.51
N ALA A 23 3.49 -1.49 11.73
CA ALA A 23 2.97 -2.45 12.69
C ALA A 23 2.92 -1.87 14.12
N ASN A 24 3.90 -1.05 14.52
CA ASN A 24 3.86 -0.34 15.79
C ASN A 24 2.71 0.66 15.88
N TYR A 25 2.38 1.35 14.79
CA TYR A 25 1.22 2.25 14.74
C TYR A 25 -0.11 1.50 14.84
N LEU A 26 -0.23 0.39 14.12
CA LEU A 26 -1.42 -0.47 14.21
C LEU A 26 -1.58 -1.04 15.62
N ARG A 27 -0.49 -1.45 16.28
CA ARG A 27 -0.51 -1.87 17.69
C ARG A 27 -0.99 -0.75 18.61
N ALA A 28 -0.51 0.48 18.43
CA ALA A 28 -0.95 1.61 19.24
C ALA A 28 -2.46 1.89 19.07
N PHE A 29 -3.00 1.75 17.86
CA PHE A 29 -4.44 1.81 17.61
C PHE A 29 -5.22 0.66 18.26
N ASP A 30 -4.66 -0.54 18.25
CA ASP A 30 -5.26 -1.72 18.88
C ASP A 30 -5.22 -1.66 20.42
N GLU A 31 -4.30 -0.89 21.02
CA GLU A 31 -4.20 -0.70 22.47
C GLU A 31 -5.15 0.41 22.97
N ASP A 32 -5.28 1.53 22.26
CA ASP A 32 -6.19 2.62 22.62
C ASP A 32 -7.63 2.39 22.11
N ARG A 33 -8.21 1.23 22.44
CA ARG A 33 -9.52 0.78 21.91
C ARG A 33 -10.71 1.62 22.36
N VAL A 34 -10.57 2.34 23.47
CA VAL A 34 -11.64 3.13 24.08
C VAL A 34 -11.42 4.63 23.82
N GLY A 35 -10.18 5.11 23.86
CA GLY A 35 -9.86 6.52 23.66
C GLY A 35 -10.02 6.97 22.22
N VAL A 36 -9.56 6.19 21.23
CA VAL A 36 -9.63 6.60 19.81
C VAL A 36 -11.07 6.80 19.33
N PRO A 37 -12.02 5.88 19.56
CA PRO A 37 -13.42 6.11 19.16
C PRO A 37 -14.05 7.29 19.91
N THR A 38 -13.74 7.45 21.20
CA THR A 38 -14.32 8.53 22.02
C THR A 38 -13.81 9.91 21.60
N ARG A 39 -12.53 10.04 21.22
CA ARG A 39 -11.93 11.33 20.82
C ARG A 39 -12.19 11.68 19.36
N HIS A 40 -12.21 10.68 18.48
CA HIS A 40 -12.20 10.91 17.02
C HIS A 40 -13.44 10.38 16.29
N GLY A 41 -14.30 9.60 16.94
CA GLY A 41 -15.46 8.98 16.30
C GLY A 41 -15.10 7.88 15.29
N ILE A 42 -13.87 7.37 15.34
CA ILE A 42 -13.34 6.39 14.38
C ILE A 42 -13.16 5.03 15.08
N ASP A 43 -13.64 3.96 14.46
CA ASP A 43 -13.33 2.59 14.90
C ASP A 43 -11.96 2.15 14.39
N ALA A 44 -10.98 2.14 15.28
CA ALA A 44 -9.61 1.78 14.94
C ALA A 44 -9.33 0.26 14.94
N ARG A 45 -10.28 -0.59 15.36
CA ARG A 45 -10.08 -2.06 15.48
C ARG A 45 -9.77 -2.76 14.16
N ARG A 46 -10.06 -2.11 13.03
CA ARG A 46 -9.83 -2.61 11.67
C ARG A 46 -8.97 -1.66 10.85
N ALA A 47 -8.16 -0.84 11.52
CA ALA A 47 -7.22 0.03 10.82
C ALA A 47 -6.28 -0.82 9.94
N SER A 48 -6.16 -0.42 8.68
CA SER A 48 -5.19 -0.94 7.73
C SER A 48 -4.22 0.18 7.40
N ALA A 49 -3.04 -0.18 6.90
CA ALA A 49 -2.04 0.80 6.53
C ALA A 49 -1.40 0.48 5.18
N THR A 50 -1.07 1.53 4.44
CA THR A 50 -0.39 1.45 3.16
C THR A 50 0.99 2.10 3.28
N VAL A 51 2.03 1.34 2.97
CA VAL A 51 3.40 1.83 2.85
C VAL A 51 3.66 2.15 1.38
N VAL A 52 3.99 3.41 1.09
CA VAL A 52 4.38 3.82 -0.25
C VAL A 52 5.90 3.73 -0.38
N ALA A 53 6.37 2.78 -1.18
CA ALA A 53 7.78 2.53 -1.41
C ALA A 53 8.19 3.00 -2.81
N GLY A 54 8.88 4.14 -2.87
CA GLY A 54 9.56 4.63 -4.07
C GLY A 54 8.70 4.71 -5.35
N HIS A 55 9.38 4.71 -6.50
CA HIS A 55 8.75 4.64 -7.82
C HIS A 55 9.60 3.75 -8.74
N PRO A 56 9.00 2.86 -9.57
CA PRO A 56 9.75 1.88 -10.37
C PRO A 56 10.82 2.49 -11.27
N MET A 57 10.60 3.73 -11.75
CA MET A 57 11.57 4.46 -12.60
C MET A 57 12.95 4.65 -11.95
N TYR A 58 13.07 4.58 -10.63
CA TYR A 58 14.33 4.75 -9.90
C TYR A 58 15.03 3.43 -9.58
N ASP A 59 14.37 2.28 -9.80
CA ASP A 59 14.94 0.95 -9.63
C ASP A 59 15.48 0.45 -10.99
N VAL A 60 16.55 1.09 -11.49
CA VAL A 60 17.09 0.86 -12.85
C VAL A 60 17.55 -0.58 -13.15
N GLU A 61 17.79 -1.38 -12.12
CA GLU A 61 18.22 -2.78 -12.22
C GLU A 61 17.06 -3.75 -12.43
N PHE A 62 15.81 -3.31 -12.22
CA PHE A 62 14.63 -4.17 -12.27
C PHE A 62 13.57 -3.57 -13.20
N THR A 63 12.86 -4.43 -13.92
CA THR A 63 11.68 -3.99 -14.67
C THR A 63 10.54 -3.68 -13.71
N GLU A 64 9.60 -2.82 -14.14
CA GLU A 64 8.39 -2.54 -13.37
C GLU A 64 7.63 -3.83 -13.01
N GLN A 65 7.53 -4.78 -13.95
CA GLN A 65 6.91 -6.09 -13.70
C GLN A 65 7.63 -6.89 -12.60
N GLN A 66 8.96 -6.85 -12.55
CA GLN A 66 9.73 -7.51 -11.50
C GLN A 66 9.50 -6.84 -10.14
N VAL A 67 9.46 -5.50 -10.10
CA VAL A 67 9.14 -4.76 -8.87
C VAL A 67 7.73 -5.11 -8.38
N ASP A 68 6.75 -5.11 -9.28
CA ASP A 68 5.36 -5.47 -8.97
C ASP A 68 5.23 -6.90 -8.45
N GLU A 69 5.96 -7.85 -9.06
CA GLU A 69 6.01 -9.25 -8.62
C GLU A 69 6.57 -9.36 -7.20
N VAL A 70 7.70 -8.72 -6.93
CA VAL A 70 8.34 -8.71 -5.60
C VAL A 70 7.40 -8.15 -4.55
N LEU A 71 6.77 -7.01 -4.82
CA LEU A 71 5.83 -6.41 -3.89
C LEU A 71 4.57 -7.27 -3.70
N ARG A 72 4.08 -7.94 -4.76
CA ARG A 72 2.94 -8.86 -4.64
C ARG A 72 3.28 -10.03 -3.72
N VAL A 73 4.44 -10.66 -3.89
CA VAL A 73 4.91 -11.75 -3.02
C VAL A 73 5.11 -11.23 -1.60
N HIS A 74 5.73 -10.06 -1.44
CA HIS A 74 5.95 -9.43 -0.13
C HIS A 74 4.63 -9.14 0.62
N ASN A 75 3.57 -8.76 -0.09
CA ASN A 75 2.28 -8.49 0.51
C ASN A 75 1.47 -9.75 0.83
N ALA A 76 1.81 -10.90 0.25
CA ALA A 76 0.98 -12.10 0.30
C ALA A 76 0.76 -12.65 1.72
N ASP A 77 1.68 -12.41 2.65
CA ASP A 77 1.62 -12.87 4.05
C ASP A 77 1.23 -11.77 5.06
N ARG A 78 1.00 -10.53 4.59
CA ARG A 78 0.66 -9.39 5.46
C ARG A 78 -0.85 -9.22 5.55
N SER A 79 -1.37 -9.21 6.79
CA SER A 79 -2.82 -9.17 7.03
C SER A 79 -3.44 -7.77 7.02
N ARG A 80 -2.68 -6.72 7.40
CA ARG A 80 -3.20 -5.34 7.58
C ARG A 80 -2.31 -4.26 6.99
N THR A 81 -1.18 -4.64 6.39
CA THR A 81 -0.21 -3.71 5.80
C THR A 81 0.00 -4.08 4.35
N GLU A 82 -0.15 -3.11 3.46
CA GLU A 82 0.16 -3.27 2.04
C GLU A 82 1.33 -2.35 1.67
N VAL A 83 2.31 -2.88 0.92
CA VAL A 83 3.36 -2.08 0.30
C VAL A 83 3.01 -1.85 -1.17
N VAL A 84 2.98 -0.60 -1.60
CA VAL A 84 2.71 -0.20 -2.99
C VAL A 84 3.78 0.77 -3.48
N THR A 85 3.97 0.84 -4.79
CA THR A 85 4.78 1.92 -5.37
C THR A 85 3.97 3.21 -5.49
N TYR A 86 4.64 4.36 -5.57
CA TYR A 86 3.97 5.64 -5.82
C TYR A 86 3.15 5.60 -7.11
N LYS A 87 3.70 4.97 -8.17
CA LYS A 87 2.97 4.78 -9.43
C LYS A 87 1.68 4.01 -9.23
N GLN A 88 1.75 2.85 -8.57
CA GLN A 88 0.56 2.03 -8.30
C GLN A 88 -0.49 2.80 -7.49
N LEU A 89 -0.07 3.60 -6.49
CA LEU A 89 -0.98 4.42 -5.71
C LEU A 89 -1.75 5.42 -6.60
N ILE A 90 -1.05 6.17 -7.44
CA ILE A 90 -1.65 7.17 -8.33
C ILE A 90 -2.53 6.49 -9.38
N ASP A 91 -2.07 5.39 -9.99
CA ASP A 91 -2.82 4.65 -11.00
C ASP A 91 -4.12 4.06 -10.42
N ARG A 92 -4.06 3.51 -9.20
CA ARG A 92 -5.25 3.02 -8.49
C ARG A 92 -6.22 4.16 -8.18
N ALA A 93 -5.73 5.31 -7.74
CA ALA A 93 -6.56 6.47 -7.47
C ALA A 93 -7.23 7.00 -8.74
N ARG A 94 -6.50 7.11 -9.86
CA ARG A 94 -7.06 7.52 -11.16
C ARG A 94 -8.17 6.59 -11.61
N ARG A 95 -7.93 5.27 -11.59
CA ARG A 95 -8.96 4.27 -11.93
C ARG A 95 -10.19 4.37 -11.04
N ALA A 96 -10.00 4.56 -9.73
CA ALA A 96 -11.10 4.72 -8.78
C ALA A 96 -11.95 5.96 -9.11
N LEU A 97 -11.31 7.07 -9.51
CA LEU A 97 -12.02 8.28 -9.93
C LEU A 97 -12.79 8.07 -11.25
N GLU A 98 -12.17 7.43 -12.24
CA GLU A 98 -12.80 7.09 -13.53
C GLU A 98 -14.05 6.21 -13.34
N LEU A 99 -13.98 5.22 -12.44
CA LEU A 99 -15.12 4.36 -12.09
C LEU A 99 -16.24 5.11 -11.36
N SER A 100 -15.92 6.20 -10.67
CA SER A 100 -16.90 7.00 -9.90
C SER A 100 -17.53 8.14 -10.69
N ALA A 101 -17.04 8.43 -11.89
CA ALA A 101 -17.60 9.45 -12.75
C ALA A 101 -19.02 9.05 -13.18
N PRO A 102 -20.04 9.92 -13.03
CA PRO A 102 -21.39 9.61 -13.46
C PRO A 102 -21.39 9.39 -14.97
N THR A 103 -21.86 8.22 -15.42
CA THR A 103 -22.13 7.96 -16.83
C THR A 103 -23.13 9.00 -17.31
N GLU A 104 -22.73 9.90 -18.20
CA GLU A 104 -23.68 10.68 -18.98
C GLU A 104 -24.50 9.68 -19.81
N VAL A 105 -25.68 9.33 -19.29
CA VAL A 105 -26.66 8.56 -20.05
C VAL A 105 -27.22 9.53 -21.08
N GLU A 106 -26.74 9.39 -22.31
CA GLU A 106 -27.29 10.10 -23.46
C GLU A 106 -28.80 9.81 -23.53
N PRO A 107 -29.68 10.83 -23.54
CA PRO A 107 -31.11 10.59 -23.58
C PRO A 107 -31.46 9.94 -24.93
N ALA A 108 -32.04 8.75 -24.87
CA ALA A 108 -32.55 8.05 -26.04
C ALA A 108 -33.59 8.94 -26.74
N VAL A 109 -33.30 9.29 -27.99
CA VAL A 109 -34.19 10.03 -28.90
C VAL A 109 -35.28 9.11 -29.42
#